data_AF-A0A0R0KCB6-F1
#
_entry.id   AF-A0A0R0KCB6-F1
#
_cell.length_a   1.000
_cell.length_b   1.000
_cell.length_c   1.000
_cell.angle_alpha   90.00
_cell.angle_beta   90.00
_cell.angle_gamma   90.00
#
_symmetry.space_group_name_H-M   'P 1'
#
loop_
_entity.id
_entity.type
_entity.pdbx_description
1 polymer ?
#
loop_
_entity_poly.entity_id
_entity_poly.type
_entity_poly.pdbx_seq_one_letter_code
_entity_poly.pdbx_strand_id
1 'polypeptide(L)'
;MLFINFTAEGAGFFKSRYREAAEQYRQQGLRFLVGDAKSTKGSFQYFGVKEGQVPLIIVQRNDGKKFLKPNLEPDHISTWLKACKEENIVPYFKSEPISEDNNEPVKVVVGDSIQDIVFNSGKNVIFCWSFILPGVLSYQSDADVIIAKLDGIANYIPRETFEVISYPTVYFTSASGKISQYDGNRTKEDIIEFIEKNRDKPAQQEQGKNEL
;
A
#
# COMPACT_ATOMS: atom_id res chain seq x y z
N MET A 1 -2.43 -15.99 11.82
CA MET A 1 -1.01 -16.33 12.04
C MET A 1 -0.48 -15.55 13.22
N LEU A 2 0.03 -16.23 14.25
CA LEU A 2 0.72 -15.63 15.38
C LEU A 2 2.22 -15.78 15.17
N PHE A 3 2.99 -14.71 15.33
CA PHE A 3 4.45 -14.73 15.31
C PHE A 3 4.98 -14.36 16.69
N ILE A 4 5.78 -15.25 17.27
CA ILE A 4 6.45 -15.07 18.57
C ILE A 4 7.87 -15.62 18.45
N ASN A 5 8.76 -15.21 19.36
CA ASN A 5 10.04 -15.89 19.52
C ASN A 5 9.82 -17.13 20.39
N PHE A 6 10.04 -18.33 19.82
CA PHE A 6 9.73 -19.58 20.54
C PHE A 6 10.61 -19.81 21.76
N THR A 7 11.76 -19.12 21.82
CA THR A 7 12.76 -19.21 22.89
C THR A 7 12.62 -18.09 23.94
N ALA A 8 11.73 -17.13 23.73
CA ALA A 8 11.53 -16.05 24.68
C ALA A 8 10.76 -16.51 25.93
N GLU A 9 11.09 -15.91 27.06
CA GLU A 9 10.29 -16.04 28.28
C GLU A 9 8.84 -15.60 27.99
N GLY A 10 7.87 -16.37 28.48
CA GLY A 10 6.45 -16.11 28.24
C GLY A 10 5.86 -16.66 26.94
N ALA A 11 6.67 -17.22 26.02
CA ALA A 11 6.15 -17.83 24.78
C ALA A 11 5.09 -18.93 25.03
N GLY A 12 5.16 -19.63 26.17
CA GLY A 12 4.17 -20.60 26.59
C GLY A 12 2.77 -20.01 26.82
N PHE A 13 2.68 -18.81 27.42
CA PHE A 13 1.41 -18.12 27.64
C PHE A 13 0.74 -17.73 26.32
N PHE A 14 1.52 -17.20 25.36
CA PHE A 14 1.01 -16.92 24.01
C PHE A 14 0.45 -18.18 23.34
N LYS A 15 1.19 -19.30 23.40
CA LYS A 15 0.73 -20.57 22.83
C LYS A 15 -0.54 -21.10 23.50
N SER A 16 -0.67 -20.98 24.82
CA SER A 16 -1.88 -21.39 25.56
C SER A 16 -3.10 -20.57 25.15
N ARG A 17 -3.01 -19.23 25.26
CA ARG A 17 -4.09 -18.31 24.88
C ARG A 17 -4.49 -18.44 23.41
N TYR A 18 -3.51 -18.63 22.52
CA TYR A 18 -3.79 -18.84 21.10
C TYR A 18 -4.47 -20.18 20.82
N ARG A 19 -4.18 -21.23 21.60
CA ARG A 19 -4.87 -22.52 21.52
C ARG A 19 -6.31 -22.42 22.03
N GLU A 20 -6.54 -21.76 23.17
CA GLU A 20 -7.88 -21.49 23.70
C GLU A 20 -8.74 -20.75 22.65
N ALA A 21 -8.19 -19.72 22.02
CA ALA A 21 -8.86 -19.02 20.92
C ALA A 21 -9.11 -19.95 19.72
N ALA A 22 -8.14 -20.78 19.33
CA ALA A 22 -8.32 -21.72 18.22
C ALA A 22 -9.46 -22.72 18.47
N GLU A 23 -9.63 -23.19 19.71
CA GLU A 23 -10.74 -24.06 20.10
C GLU A 23 -12.10 -23.35 19.99
N GLN A 24 -12.18 -22.10 20.48
CA GLN A 24 -13.39 -21.28 20.39
C GLN A 24 -13.82 -21.01 18.94
N TYR A 25 -12.87 -20.79 18.04
CA TYR A 25 -13.14 -20.43 16.64
C TYR A 25 -13.09 -21.61 15.66
N ARG A 26 -12.89 -22.85 16.14
CA ARG A 26 -12.68 -24.05 15.30
C ARG A 26 -13.77 -24.27 14.25
N GLN A 27 -15.03 -24.01 14.61
CA GLN A 27 -16.18 -24.20 13.71
C GLN A 27 -16.55 -22.93 12.92
N GLN A 28 -15.79 -21.85 13.08
CA GLN A 28 -16.10 -20.53 12.53
C GLN A 28 -15.22 -20.18 11.31
N GLY A 29 -14.57 -21.18 10.72
CA GLY A 29 -13.76 -21.03 9.50
C GLY A 29 -12.37 -20.43 9.69
N LEU A 30 -11.98 -20.02 10.90
CA LEU A 30 -10.64 -19.50 11.17
C LEU A 30 -9.62 -20.64 11.28
N ARG A 31 -8.48 -20.45 10.60
CA ARG A 31 -7.32 -21.34 10.67
C ARG A 31 -6.19 -20.67 11.43
N PHE A 32 -5.59 -21.41 12.35
CA PHE A 32 -4.59 -20.91 13.28
C PHE A 32 -3.23 -21.50 12.90
N LEU A 33 -2.23 -20.62 12.83
CA LEU A 33 -0.85 -20.97 12.50
C LEU A 33 0.05 -20.16 13.43
N VAL A 34 1.11 -20.79 13.92
CA VAL A 34 2.12 -20.15 14.77
C VAL A 34 3.47 -20.23 14.06
N GLY A 35 4.07 -19.08 13.80
CA GLY A 35 5.41 -18.97 13.21
C GLY A 35 6.42 -18.51 14.25
N ASP A 36 7.64 -19.02 14.16
CA ASP A 36 8.76 -18.49 14.94
C ASP A 36 9.33 -17.26 14.23
N ALA A 37 9.36 -16.13 14.93
CA ALA A 37 9.81 -14.85 14.37
C ALA A 37 11.24 -14.93 13.81
N LYS A 38 12.13 -15.73 14.42
CA LYS A 38 13.53 -15.86 14.00
C LYS A 38 13.71 -16.59 12.66
N SER A 39 12.75 -17.44 12.27
CA SER A 39 12.85 -18.30 11.08
C SER A 39 11.90 -17.91 9.94
N THR A 40 11.18 -16.79 10.07
CA THR A 40 10.08 -16.41 9.15
C THR A 40 10.30 -15.11 8.39
N LYS A 41 11.56 -14.77 8.05
CA LYS A 41 11.93 -13.54 7.31
C LYS A 41 11.09 -13.30 6.04
N GLY A 42 10.84 -14.36 5.25
CA GLY A 42 10.00 -14.25 4.05
C GLY A 42 8.55 -13.87 4.34
N SER A 43 7.97 -14.37 5.44
CA SER A 43 6.62 -13.96 5.87
C SER A 43 6.62 -12.50 6.33
N PHE A 44 7.66 -12.05 7.01
CA PHE A 44 7.77 -10.66 7.48
C PHE A 44 7.83 -9.71 6.29
N GLN A 45 8.62 -10.04 5.27
CA GLN A 45 8.65 -9.30 4.01
C GLN A 45 7.29 -9.35 3.30
N TYR A 46 6.64 -10.51 3.22
CA TYR A 46 5.32 -10.63 2.57
C TYR A 46 4.25 -9.77 3.25
N PHE A 47 4.20 -9.78 4.58
CA PHE A 47 3.23 -9.01 5.35
C PHE A 47 3.65 -7.57 5.64
N GLY A 48 4.90 -7.18 5.38
CA GLY A 48 5.41 -5.84 5.70
C GLY A 48 5.61 -5.57 7.19
N VAL A 49 5.83 -6.61 7.99
CA VAL A 49 6.03 -6.48 9.43
C VAL A 49 7.52 -6.53 9.79
N LYS A 50 7.87 -5.92 10.92
CA LYS A 50 9.25 -5.78 11.43
C LYS A 50 9.46 -6.61 12.70
N GLU A 51 10.69 -6.99 12.97
CA GLU A 51 11.06 -7.77 14.18
C GLU A 51 10.67 -7.06 15.47
N GLY A 52 10.81 -5.73 15.53
CA GLY A 52 10.40 -4.93 16.69
C GLY A 52 8.90 -4.88 16.96
N GLN A 53 8.06 -5.47 16.10
CA GLN A 53 6.61 -5.60 16.32
C GLN A 53 6.24 -6.93 16.97
N VAL A 54 7.17 -7.87 17.12
CA VAL A 54 6.94 -9.21 17.70
C VAL A 54 6.88 -9.09 19.23
N PRO A 55 5.93 -9.76 19.92
CA PRO A 55 4.87 -10.65 19.42
C PRO A 55 3.82 -9.96 18.55
N LEU A 56 3.37 -10.59 17.47
CA LEU A 56 2.30 -10.03 16.62
C LEU A 56 1.35 -11.10 16.10
N ILE A 57 0.12 -10.71 15.81
CA ILE A 57 -0.87 -11.55 15.15
C ILE A 57 -1.38 -10.89 13.88
N ILE A 58 -1.51 -11.69 12.82
CA ILE A 58 -2.07 -11.31 11.53
C ILE A 58 -3.27 -12.20 11.23
N VAL A 59 -4.40 -11.58 10.88
CA VAL A 59 -5.56 -12.26 10.30
C VAL A 59 -5.62 -11.88 8.83
N GLN A 60 -5.66 -12.87 7.95
CA GLN A 60 -5.90 -12.69 6.52
C GLN A 60 -7.24 -13.32 6.17
N ARG A 61 -8.13 -12.54 5.57
CA ARG A 61 -9.44 -13.00 5.08
C ARG A 61 -9.34 -13.44 3.62
N ASN A 62 -10.33 -14.21 3.17
CA ASN A 62 -10.43 -14.67 1.79
C ASN A 62 -10.66 -13.53 0.78
N ASP A 63 -11.18 -12.39 1.23
CA ASP A 63 -11.32 -11.16 0.44
C ASP A 63 -9.99 -10.40 0.25
N GLY A 64 -8.87 -10.93 0.80
CA GLY A 64 -7.55 -10.32 0.71
C GLY A 64 -7.23 -9.29 1.79
N LYS A 65 -8.22 -8.84 2.59
CA LYS A 65 -7.99 -7.92 3.71
C LYS A 65 -7.11 -8.58 4.76
N LYS A 66 -6.19 -7.80 5.32
CA LYS A 66 -5.32 -8.21 6.41
C LYS A 66 -5.60 -7.34 7.62
N PHE A 67 -5.40 -7.89 8.82
CA PHE A 67 -5.48 -7.16 10.09
C PHE A 67 -4.25 -7.52 10.88
N LEU A 68 -3.63 -6.52 11.50
CA LEU A 68 -2.38 -6.68 12.23
C LEU A 68 -2.55 -6.12 13.65
N LYS A 69 -2.14 -6.90 14.65
CA LYS A 69 -1.86 -6.38 16.00
C LYS A 69 -0.38 -6.58 16.28
N PRO A 70 0.43 -5.51 16.23
CA PRO A 70 1.80 -5.54 16.71
C PRO A 70 1.83 -5.46 18.25
N ASN A 71 2.96 -5.82 18.85
CA ASN A 71 3.20 -5.75 20.30
C ASN A 71 2.02 -6.36 21.07
N LEU A 72 1.69 -7.58 20.69
CA LEU A 72 0.58 -8.35 21.20
C LEU A 72 0.90 -8.83 22.62
N GLU A 73 -0.07 -8.70 23.51
CA GLU A 73 -0.04 -9.34 24.83
C GLU A 73 -0.93 -10.59 24.81
N PRO A 74 -0.65 -11.63 25.60
CA PRO A 74 -1.41 -12.88 25.55
C PRO A 74 -2.92 -12.69 25.76
N ASP A 75 -3.31 -11.83 26.70
CA ASP A 75 -4.72 -11.59 27.04
C ASP A 75 -5.48 -10.78 25.98
N HIS A 76 -4.78 -10.12 25.05
CA HIS A 76 -5.41 -9.40 23.95
C HIS A 76 -5.92 -10.34 22.85
N ILE A 77 -5.45 -11.59 22.78
CA ILE A 77 -5.72 -12.50 21.64
C ILE A 77 -7.21 -12.69 21.40
N SER A 78 -7.96 -13.10 22.42
CA SER A 78 -9.38 -13.42 22.27
C SER A 78 -10.22 -12.18 21.94
N THR A 79 -9.99 -11.07 22.67
CA THR A 79 -10.71 -9.80 22.45
C THR A 79 -10.42 -9.21 21.08
N TRP A 80 -9.16 -9.25 20.64
CA TRP A 80 -8.76 -8.72 19.33
C TRP A 80 -9.30 -9.57 18.17
N LEU A 81 -9.29 -10.90 18.30
CA LEU A 81 -9.90 -11.79 17.30
C LEU A 81 -11.42 -11.60 17.20
N LYS A 82 -12.09 -11.35 18.34
CA LYS A 82 -13.51 -10.99 18.36
C LYS A 82 -13.75 -9.69 17.60
N ALA A 83 -13.01 -8.63 17.92
CA ALA A 83 -13.12 -7.35 17.24
C ALA A 83 -12.82 -7.45 15.72
N CYS A 84 -11.84 -8.28 15.30
CA CYS A 84 -11.58 -8.57 13.88
C CYS A 84 -12.81 -9.16 13.17
N LYS A 85 -13.49 -10.11 13.83
CA LYS A 85 -14.66 -10.79 13.28
C LYS A 85 -15.87 -9.86 13.19
N GLU A 86 -16.04 -9.00 14.17
CA GLU A 86 -17.11 -7.98 14.24
C GLU A 86 -16.83 -6.76 13.33
N GLU A 87 -15.76 -6.79 12.53
CA GLU A 87 -15.34 -5.72 11.62
C GLU A 87 -15.06 -4.37 12.31
N ASN A 88 -14.72 -4.43 13.60
CA ASN A 88 -14.40 -3.27 14.45
C ASN A 88 -12.91 -2.88 14.38
N ILE A 89 -12.17 -3.39 13.40
CA ILE A 89 -10.74 -3.12 13.20
C ILE A 89 -10.51 -2.63 11.79
N VAL A 90 -9.73 -1.57 11.65
CA VAL A 90 -9.31 -1.05 10.34
C VAL A 90 -8.39 -2.08 9.68
N PRO A 91 -8.60 -2.43 8.40
CA PRO A 91 -7.68 -3.29 7.66
C PRO A 91 -6.26 -2.72 7.66
N TYR A 92 -5.29 -3.59 7.88
CA TYR A 92 -3.89 -3.30 7.74
C TYR A 92 -3.44 -3.51 6.29
N PHE A 93 -2.67 -2.55 5.81
CA PHE A 93 -2.03 -2.59 4.50
C PHE A 93 -0.52 -2.46 4.69
N LYS A 94 0.24 -3.18 3.86
CA LYS A 94 1.69 -3.12 3.86
C LYS A 94 2.12 -1.75 3.34
N SER A 95 2.97 -1.04 4.09
CA SER A 95 3.60 0.19 3.65
C SER A 95 5.04 0.23 4.12
N GLU A 96 5.93 0.72 3.26
CA GLU A 96 7.24 1.19 3.68
C GLU A 96 7.09 2.52 4.46
N PRO A 97 8.10 2.90 5.26
CA PRO A 97 8.11 4.21 5.89
C PRO A 97 8.06 5.33 4.84
N ILE A 98 7.27 6.36 5.09
CA ILE A 98 7.32 7.58 4.30
C ILE A 98 8.73 8.18 4.45
N SER A 99 9.40 8.44 3.34
CA SER A 99 10.72 9.08 3.34
C SER A 99 10.63 10.49 3.91
N GLU A 100 11.56 10.86 4.79
CA GLU A 100 11.68 12.24 5.30
C GLU A 100 12.09 13.22 4.18
N ASP A 101 12.87 12.74 3.21
CA ASP A 101 13.24 13.49 2.02
C ASP A 101 12.57 12.87 0.79
N ASN A 102 11.62 13.62 0.22
CA ASN A 102 10.90 13.25 -1.00
C ASN A 102 10.86 14.45 -1.96
N ASN A 103 11.92 15.25 -1.97
CA ASN A 103 11.98 16.50 -2.75
C ASN A 103 12.47 16.30 -4.19
N GLU A 104 13.00 15.13 -4.52
CA GLU A 104 13.41 14.75 -5.87
C GLU A 104 12.29 14.91 -6.90
N PRO A 105 12.61 15.08 -8.20
CA PRO A 105 11.60 15.25 -9.24
C PRO A 105 10.67 14.04 -9.39
N VAL A 106 11.15 12.86 -9.00
CA VAL A 106 10.36 11.64 -8.89
C VAL A 106 10.00 11.41 -7.42
N LYS A 107 8.72 11.53 -7.10
CA LYS A 107 8.19 11.25 -5.76
C LYS A 107 8.14 9.75 -5.50
N VAL A 108 8.71 9.34 -4.38
CA VAL A 108 8.56 7.99 -3.84
C VAL A 108 7.26 7.94 -3.05
N VAL A 109 6.32 7.12 -3.51
CA VAL A 109 5.04 6.88 -2.88
C VAL A 109 5.09 5.52 -2.18
N VAL A 110 4.48 5.45 -1.00
CA VAL A 110 4.33 4.23 -0.20
C VAL A 110 2.84 3.97 0.06
N GLY A 111 2.51 2.81 0.64
CA GLY A 111 1.12 2.47 0.94
C GLY A 111 0.37 3.55 1.74
N ASP A 112 1.05 4.18 2.69
CA ASP A 112 0.46 5.22 3.55
C ASP A 112 0.32 6.59 2.86
N SER A 113 1.10 6.87 1.81
CA SER A 113 1.08 8.16 1.10
C SER A 113 0.37 8.14 -0.26
N ILE A 114 -0.08 6.96 -0.71
CA ILE A 114 -0.71 6.81 -2.03
C ILE A 114 -1.99 7.63 -2.16
N GLN A 115 -2.80 7.71 -1.11
CA GLN A 115 -4.03 8.50 -1.10
C GLN A 115 -3.73 9.99 -1.32
N ASP A 116 -2.77 10.52 -0.57
CA ASP A 116 -2.47 11.95 -0.60
C ASP A 116 -1.74 12.36 -1.89
N ILE A 117 -0.79 11.56 -2.35
CA ILE A 117 0.05 11.91 -3.50
C ILE A 117 -0.64 11.61 -4.83
N VAL A 118 -1.29 10.45 -4.96
CA VAL A 118 -1.82 9.97 -6.26
C VAL A 118 -3.27 10.39 -6.48
N PHE A 119 -4.10 10.38 -5.43
CA PHE A 119 -5.54 10.62 -5.58
C PHE A 119 -5.97 12.03 -5.15
N ASN A 120 -5.38 12.56 -4.07
CA ASN A 120 -5.84 13.80 -3.43
C ASN A 120 -4.88 14.99 -3.59
N SER A 121 -3.88 14.89 -4.47
CA SER A 121 -2.90 15.97 -4.66
C SER A 121 -3.46 17.18 -5.42
N GLY A 122 -4.62 17.03 -6.07
CA GLY A 122 -5.20 18.05 -6.96
C GLY A 122 -4.34 18.33 -8.21
N LYS A 123 -3.36 17.46 -8.49
CA LYS A 123 -2.46 17.57 -9.64
C LYS A 123 -2.64 16.40 -10.58
N ASN A 124 -2.08 16.55 -11.78
CA ASN A 124 -1.92 15.42 -12.68
C ASN A 124 -0.78 14.54 -12.15
N VAL A 125 -1.01 13.24 -11.96
CA VAL A 125 0.00 12.33 -11.44
C VAL A 125 0.23 11.21 -12.44
N ILE A 126 1.46 11.10 -12.93
CA ILE A 126 1.90 9.89 -13.61
C ILE A 126 2.60 8.98 -12.62
N PHE A 127 2.08 7.77 -12.49
CA PHE A 127 2.41 6.85 -11.43
C PHE A 127 2.92 5.52 -11.99
N CYS A 128 4.17 5.19 -11.70
CA CYS A 128 4.78 3.94 -12.11
C CYS A 128 4.92 2.96 -10.95
N TRP A 129 4.37 1.77 -11.13
CA TRP A 129 4.65 0.63 -10.27
C TRP A 129 6.02 0.06 -10.63
N SER A 130 7.00 0.13 -9.72
CA SER A 130 8.43 -0.15 -9.92
C SER A 130 9.25 1.03 -10.48
N PHE A 131 9.95 0.86 -11.60
CA PHE A 131 10.85 1.87 -12.16
C PHE A 131 10.13 2.86 -13.09
N ILE A 132 10.66 4.08 -13.18
CA ILE A 132 10.16 5.14 -14.05
C ILE A 132 10.53 4.85 -15.51
N LEU A 133 9.57 4.98 -16.43
CA LEU A 133 9.86 4.93 -17.87
C LEU A 133 10.56 6.22 -18.32
N PRO A 134 11.58 6.17 -19.20
CA PRO A 134 12.39 7.34 -19.56
C PRO A 134 11.61 8.56 -20.04
N GLY A 135 10.50 8.36 -20.77
CA GLY A 135 9.68 9.46 -21.30
C GLY A 135 9.02 10.33 -20.24
N VAL A 136 8.74 9.75 -19.07
CA VAL A 136 8.06 10.41 -17.94
C VAL A 136 8.89 11.57 -17.40
N LEU A 137 10.22 11.42 -17.37
CA LEU A 137 11.14 12.44 -16.84
C LEU A 137 11.13 13.75 -17.64
N SER A 138 10.52 13.78 -18.82
CA SER A 138 10.29 15.02 -19.57
C SER A 138 9.43 16.04 -18.79
N TYR A 139 8.66 15.58 -17.80
CA TYR A 139 7.77 16.39 -16.97
C TYR A 139 8.35 16.77 -15.61
N GLN A 140 9.64 16.49 -15.36
CA GLN A 140 10.26 16.74 -14.05
C GLN A 140 10.25 18.21 -13.60
N SER A 141 10.08 19.14 -14.54
CA SER A 141 9.99 20.59 -14.30
C SER A 141 8.58 21.16 -14.51
N ASP A 142 7.59 20.32 -14.81
CA ASP A 142 6.20 20.74 -15.02
C ASP A 142 5.49 20.85 -13.66
N ALA A 143 5.02 22.05 -13.31
CA ALA A 143 4.43 22.33 -11.99
C ALA A 143 3.08 21.63 -11.78
N ASP A 144 2.38 21.26 -12.85
CA ASP A 144 1.06 20.63 -12.82
C ASP A 144 1.13 19.11 -12.84
N VAL A 145 2.31 18.52 -13.08
CA VAL A 145 2.53 17.08 -13.17
C VAL A 145 3.43 16.59 -12.02
N ILE A 146 2.93 15.64 -11.25
CA ILE A 146 3.71 14.86 -10.30
C ILE A 146 4.16 13.58 -10.99
N ILE A 147 5.47 13.34 -11.00
CA ILE A 147 6.02 12.04 -11.34
C ILE A 147 6.15 11.24 -10.07
N ALA A 148 5.49 10.08 -9.99
CA ALA A 148 5.47 9.24 -8.80
C ALA A 148 5.87 7.79 -9.13
N LYS A 149 6.55 7.13 -8.20
CA LYS A 149 6.83 5.70 -8.24
C LYS A 149 6.51 5.01 -6.92
N LEU A 150 6.16 3.73 -6.98
CA LEU A 150 5.94 2.89 -5.79
C LEU A 150 6.42 1.45 -6.06
N ASP A 151 7.15 0.87 -5.11
CA ASP A 151 7.53 -0.55 -5.16
C ASP A 151 6.34 -1.42 -4.75
N GLY A 152 5.60 -1.95 -5.73
CA GLY A 152 4.41 -2.77 -5.50
C GLY A 152 4.68 -4.13 -4.85
N ILE A 153 5.95 -4.55 -4.74
CA ILE A 153 6.34 -5.72 -3.94
C ILE A 153 6.42 -5.32 -2.47
N ALA A 154 6.99 -4.14 -2.19
CA ALA A 154 7.21 -3.63 -0.85
C ALA A 154 5.99 -2.90 -0.24
N ASN A 155 4.97 -2.57 -1.03
CA ASN A 155 3.80 -1.81 -0.58
C ASN A 155 2.48 -2.47 -1.03
N TYR A 156 1.39 -2.07 -0.40
CA TYR A 156 0.04 -2.45 -0.80
C TYR A 156 -0.34 -1.85 -2.16
N ILE A 157 -1.14 -2.61 -2.91
CA ILE A 157 -1.72 -2.20 -4.19
C ILE A 157 -3.24 -2.10 -3.98
N PRO A 158 -3.85 -0.92 -4.11
CA PRO A 158 -5.31 -0.73 -4.14
C PRO A 158 -5.93 -1.41 -5.36
N ARG A 159 -6.21 -2.71 -5.26
CA ARG A 159 -6.66 -3.56 -6.39
C ARG A 159 -8.05 -3.22 -6.90
N GLU A 160 -8.83 -2.52 -6.11
CA GLU A 160 -10.10 -1.92 -6.52
C GLU A 160 -9.92 -0.79 -7.54
N THR A 161 -8.72 -0.22 -7.63
CA THR A 161 -8.39 0.90 -8.52
C THR A 161 -7.33 0.54 -9.56
N PHE A 162 -6.33 -0.25 -9.17
CA PHE A 162 -5.17 -0.57 -9.98
C PHE A 162 -5.07 -2.07 -10.24
N GLU A 163 -5.12 -2.45 -11.51
CA GLU A 163 -4.79 -3.80 -11.96
C GLU A 163 -3.29 -3.87 -12.28
N VAL A 164 -2.50 -4.39 -11.34
CA VAL A 164 -1.04 -4.55 -11.48
C VAL A 164 -0.72 -6.04 -11.58
N ILE A 165 -0.56 -6.53 -12.81
CA ILE A 165 -0.25 -7.94 -13.10
C ILE A 165 1.26 -8.14 -13.31
N SER A 166 1.96 -7.12 -13.81
CA SER A 166 3.40 -7.17 -14.09
C SER A 166 4.06 -5.82 -13.84
N TYR A 167 5.39 -5.77 -13.84
CA TYR A 167 6.13 -4.52 -13.70
C TYR A 167 6.98 -4.22 -14.95
N PRO A 168 7.14 -2.94 -15.32
CA PRO A 168 6.44 -1.79 -14.78
C PRO A 168 4.99 -1.77 -15.29
N THR A 169 4.07 -1.31 -14.44
CA THR A 169 2.72 -0.90 -14.82
C THR A 169 2.64 0.61 -14.61
N VAL A 170 2.00 1.34 -15.51
CA VAL A 170 1.93 2.80 -15.45
C VAL A 170 0.48 3.25 -15.50
N TYR A 171 0.13 4.15 -14.60
CA TYR A 171 -1.16 4.79 -14.53
C TYR A 171 -1.00 6.31 -14.55
N PHE A 172 -2.06 6.99 -14.94
CA PHE A 172 -2.20 8.42 -14.86
C PHE A 172 -3.47 8.76 -14.10
N THR A 173 -3.38 9.67 -13.13
CA THR A 173 -4.52 10.30 -12.49
C THR A 173 -4.55 11.78 -12.89
N SER A 174 -5.65 12.24 -13.48
CA SER A 174 -5.82 13.66 -13.77
C SER A 174 -6.11 14.44 -12.48
N ALA A 175 -5.93 15.77 -12.50
CA ALA A 175 -6.27 16.63 -11.37
C ALA A 175 -7.75 16.52 -10.94
N SER A 176 -8.64 16.21 -11.88
CA SER A 176 -10.08 15.94 -11.70
C SER A 176 -10.41 14.52 -11.25
N GLY A 177 -9.40 13.65 -11.08
CA GLY A 177 -9.56 12.30 -10.56
C GLY A 177 -9.83 11.22 -11.62
N LYS A 178 -9.73 11.52 -12.92
CA LYS A 178 -9.83 10.50 -13.97
C LYS A 178 -8.58 9.63 -13.94
N ILE A 179 -8.77 8.31 -13.88
CA ILE A 179 -7.68 7.33 -13.88
C ILE A 179 -7.58 6.70 -15.27
N SER A 180 -6.36 6.52 -15.77
CA SER A 180 -6.09 5.89 -17.06
C SER A 180 -4.83 5.04 -17.00
N GLN A 181 -4.93 3.78 -17.44
CA GLN A 181 -3.78 2.89 -17.56
C GLN A 181 -3.03 3.17 -18.86
N TYR A 182 -1.70 3.04 -18.81
CA TYR A 182 -0.85 3.12 -19.98
C TYR A 182 -0.44 1.73 -20.46
N ASP A 183 -0.89 1.37 -21.67
CA ASP A 183 -0.57 0.10 -22.34
C ASP A 183 0.16 0.30 -23.69
N GLY A 184 0.73 1.49 -23.91
CA GLY A 184 1.45 1.86 -25.14
C GLY A 184 2.91 1.37 -25.20
N ASN A 185 3.63 1.71 -26.28
CA ASN A 185 5.05 1.35 -26.40
C ASN A 185 5.91 2.22 -25.49
N ARG A 186 6.98 1.67 -24.92
CA ARG A 186 7.83 2.41 -23.95
C ARG A 186 8.78 3.44 -24.59
N THR A 187 8.40 4.06 -25.71
CA THR A 187 9.11 5.17 -26.35
C THR A 187 8.84 6.48 -25.59
N LYS A 188 9.72 7.47 -25.76
CA LYS A 188 9.53 8.77 -25.11
C LYS A 188 8.28 9.48 -25.64
N GLU A 189 8.07 9.38 -26.95
CA GLU A 189 7.02 10.04 -27.70
C GLU A 189 5.64 9.52 -27.30
N ASP A 190 5.45 8.19 -27.25
CA ASP A 190 4.17 7.58 -26.88
C ASP A 190 3.78 7.89 -25.43
N ILE A 191 4.76 8.01 -24.52
CA ILE A 191 4.51 8.37 -23.12
C ILE A 191 4.09 9.85 -23.02
N ILE A 192 4.77 10.75 -23.73
CA ILE A 192 4.40 12.18 -23.77
C ILE A 192 2.98 12.34 -24.34
N GLU A 193 2.68 11.67 -25.47
CA GLU A 193 1.34 11.72 -26.06
C GLU A 193 0.27 11.24 -25.09
N PHE A 194 0.54 10.15 -24.36
CA PHE A 194 -0.38 9.63 -23.35
C PHE A 194 -0.63 10.63 -22.20
N ILE A 195 0.41 11.29 -21.70
CA ILE A 195 0.29 12.29 -20.63
C ILE A 195 -0.51 13.49 -21.13
N GLU A 196 -0.16 14.06 -22.28
CA GLU A 196 -0.87 15.22 -22.85
C GLU A 196 -2.35 14.91 -23.16
N LYS A 197 -2.66 13.67 -23.57
CA LYS A 197 -4.04 13.24 -23.82
C LYS A 197 -4.88 13.13 -22.56
N ASN A 198 -4.27 12.82 -21.41
CA ASN A 198 -5.01 12.53 -20.18
C ASN A 198 -4.89 13.61 -19.10
N ARG A 199 -3.93 14.52 -19.19
CA ARG A 199 -3.78 15.62 -18.23
C ARG A 199 -4.94 16.60 -18.34
N ASP A 200 -5.38 17.06 -17.18
CA ASP A 200 -6.16 18.29 -17.13
C ASP A 200 -5.23 19.45 -17.46
N LYS A 201 -5.73 20.33 -18.33
CA LYS A 201 -5.02 21.56 -18.67
C LYS A 201 -5.21 22.54 -17.52
N PRO A 202 -4.17 23.32 -17.16
CA PRO A 202 -4.35 24.42 -16.23
C PRO A 202 -5.50 25.29 -16.73
N ALA A 203 -6.45 25.60 -15.84
CA ALA A 203 -7.51 26.56 -16.15
C ALA A 203 -6.82 27.83 -16.61
N GLN A 204 -6.94 28.18 -17.90
CA GLN A 204 -6.54 29.49 -18.36
C GLN A 204 -7.31 30.48 -17.50
N GLN A 205 -6.61 31.25 -16.68
CA GLN A 205 -7.19 32.46 -16.13
C GLN A 205 -7.71 33.23 -17.34
N GLU A 206 -9.03 33.31 -17.51
CA GLU A 206 -9.66 34.25 -18.42
C GLU A 206 -9.32 35.66 -17.93
N GLN A 207 -8.10 36.11 -18.25
CA GLN A 207 -7.74 37.52 -18.16
C GLN A 207 -8.43 38.21 -19.33
N GLY A 208 -9.59 38.78 -18.98
CA GLY A 208 -10.37 39.80 -19.67
C GLY A 208 -9.87 40.25 -21.04
N LYS A 209 -10.48 39.69 -22.09
CA LYS A 209 -10.80 40.46 -23.29
C LYS A 209 -12.28 40.86 -23.23
N ASN A 210 -12.61 41.74 -22.29
CA ASN A 210 -13.83 42.55 -22.37
C ASN A 210 -13.41 44.02 -22.54
N GLU A 211 -13.72 44.54 -23.73
CA GLU A 211 -14.21 45.90 -23.98
C GLU A 211 -13.27 47.10 -23.74
N LEU A 212 -12.58 47.52 -24.83
CA LEU A 212 -12.67 48.85 -25.46
C LEU A 212 -11.92 48.88 -26.79
#